data_AF-A0A1F3BWH5-F1
#
_entry.id   AF-A0A1F3BWH5-F1
#
_cell.length_a   1.000
_cell.length_b   1.000
_cell.length_c   1.000
_cell.angle_alpha   90.00
_cell.angle_beta   90.00
_cell.angle_gamma   90.00
#
_symmetry.space_group_name_H-M   'P 1'
#
loop_
_entity.id
_entity.type
_entity.pdbx_description
1 polymer ?
#
loop_
_entity_poly.entity_id
_entity_poly.type
_entity_poly.pdbx_seq_one_letter_code
_entity_poly.pdbx_strand_id
1 'polypeptide(L)'
;MLQDMDMGPMGTYRIYGVGEQRLGGMMVIPKGAPMPPMWIYYVSTSDLEAAIGRATRKGGKVMNGPMDVPGGRIAQLTDAQGAAFALHQVAEK
;
A
#
# COMPACT_ATOMS: atom_id res chain seq x y z
N MET A 1 3.59 -18.41 7.72
CA MET A 1 3.34 -18.70 6.29
C MET A 1 4.11 -17.71 5.44
N LEU A 2 4.76 -18.20 4.39
CA LEU A 2 5.32 -17.39 3.29
C LEU A 2 4.70 -17.90 2.00
N GLN A 3 4.17 -17.00 1.19
CA GLN A 3 3.50 -17.32 -0.08
C GLN A 3 3.96 -16.36 -1.16
N ASP A 4 4.38 -16.90 -2.30
CA ASP A 4 4.73 -16.11 -3.48
C ASP A 4 3.52 -15.95 -4.39
N MET A 5 3.26 -14.70 -4.81
CA MET A 5 2.23 -14.34 -5.77
C MET A 5 2.91 -13.74 -6.99
N ASP A 6 2.68 -14.34 -8.16
CA ASP A 6 3.18 -13.83 -9.44
C ASP A 6 2.32 -12.65 -9.90
N MET A 7 2.93 -11.46 -10.01
CA MET A 7 2.27 -10.23 -10.49
C MET A 7 2.65 -9.91 -11.95
N GLY A 8 3.12 -10.90 -12.71
CA GLY A 8 3.53 -10.73 -14.10
C GLY A 8 4.72 -9.77 -14.24
N PRO A 9 4.66 -8.74 -15.08
CA PRO A 9 5.77 -7.80 -15.28
C PRO A 9 6.25 -7.07 -14.00
N MET A 10 5.40 -7.00 -12.97
CA MET A 10 5.73 -6.40 -11.67
C MET A 10 6.59 -7.33 -10.77
N GLY A 11 6.81 -8.57 -11.19
CA GLY A 11 7.60 -9.57 -10.48
C GLY A 11 6.84 -10.29 -9.36
N THR A 12 7.57 -10.90 -8.44
CA THR A 12 7.00 -11.65 -7.32
C THR A 12 6.61 -10.72 -6.17
N TYR A 13 5.36 -10.83 -5.72
CA TYR A 13 4.90 -10.28 -4.46
C TYR A 13 4.85 -11.37 -3.39
N ARG A 14 5.69 -11.28 -2.37
CA ARG A 14 5.82 -12.26 -1.30
C ARG A 14 4.97 -11.86 -0.10
N ILE A 15 3.92 -12.63 0.16
CA ILE A 15 3.02 -12.47 1.30
C ILE A 15 3.61 -13.21 2.52
N TYR A 16 3.61 -12.57 3.68
CA TYR A 16 4.01 -13.19 4.94
C TYR A 16 2.88 -13.13 5.98
N GLY A 17 2.90 -14.06 6.94
CA GLY A 17 1.85 -14.20 7.93
C GLY A 17 2.10 -15.29 8.98
N VAL A 18 1.15 -15.46 9.90
CA VAL A 18 1.16 -16.49 10.96
C VAL A 18 -0.12 -17.32 10.86
N GLY A 19 0.01 -18.65 10.79
CA GLY A 19 -1.14 -19.51 10.47
C GLY A 19 -1.79 -19.11 9.15
N GLU A 20 -3.12 -18.95 9.16
CA GLU A 20 -3.91 -18.48 8.02
C GLU A 20 -3.95 -16.94 7.90
N GLN A 21 -3.46 -16.22 8.91
CA GLN A 21 -3.51 -14.76 8.93
C GLN A 21 -2.40 -14.18 8.04
N ARG A 22 -2.80 -13.44 7.00
CA ARG A 22 -1.90 -12.62 6.18
C ARG A 22 -1.61 -11.31 6.91
N LEU A 23 -0.33 -10.96 7.05
CA LEU A 23 0.12 -9.78 7.81
C LEU A 23 0.74 -8.69 6.94
N GLY A 24 1.14 -9.02 5.72
CA GLY A 24 1.67 -8.04 4.77
C GLY A 24 2.30 -8.71 3.57
N GLY A 25 3.00 -7.92 2.78
CA GLY A 25 3.78 -8.41 1.67
C GLY A 25 5.01 -7.57 1.35
N MET A 26 5.89 -8.16 0.55
CA MET A 26 7.14 -7.59 0.12
C MET A 26 7.29 -7.80 -1.38
N MET A 27 7.83 -6.82 -2.08
CA MET A 27 8.20 -6.95 -3.47
C MET A 27 9.57 -6.37 -3.70
N VAL A 28 10.24 -6.82 -4.76
CA VAL A 28 11.46 -6.19 -5.21
C VAL A 28 11.12 -4.78 -5.70
N ILE A 29 11.88 -3.79 -5.23
CA ILE A 29 11.73 -2.41 -5.70
C ILE A 29 12.09 -2.37 -7.19
N PRO A 30 11.21 -1.83 -8.07
CA PRO A 30 11.52 -1.70 -9.49
C PRO A 30 12.83 -0.94 -9.70
N LYS A 31 13.63 -1.40 -10.66
CA LYS A 31 14.91 -0.77 -11.00
C LYS A 31 14.70 0.71 -11.34
N GLY A 32 15.39 1.60 -10.64
CA GLY A 32 15.31 3.06 -10.87
C GLY A 32 14.21 3.78 -10.09
N ALA A 33 13.43 3.09 -9.25
CA ALA A 33 12.52 3.76 -8.33
C ALA A 33 13.31 4.64 -7.34
N PRO A 34 12.88 5.89 -7.07
CA PRO A 34 13.63 6.86 -6.28
C PRO A 34 13.43 6.67 -4.76
N MET A 35 13.46 5.43 -4.28
CA MET A 35 13.20 5.11 -2.87
C MET A 35 14.05 3.93 -2.37
N PRO A 36 14.56 3.98 -1.13
CA PRO A 36 15.29 2.85 -0.54
C PRO A 36 14.32 1.73 -0.13
N PRO A 37 14.84 0.52 0.16
CA PRO A 37 14.08 -0.52 0.85
C PRO A 37 13.47 -0.01 2.16
N MET A 38 12.16 -0.17 2.32
CA MET A 38 11.43 0.28 3.50
C MET A 38 10.15 -0.52 3.72
N TRP A 39 9.67 -0.50 4.96
CA TRP A 39 8.31 -0.90 5.30
C TRP A 39 7.38 0.31 5.18
N ILE A 40 6.22 0.11 4.56
CA ILE A 40 5.14 1.10 4.49
C ILE A 40 3.92 0.57 5.25
N TYR A 41 3.37 1.39 6.15
CA TYR A 41 2.20 1.02 6.93
C TYR A 41 0.92 1.31 6.15
N TYR A 42 -0.04 0.39 6.20
CA TYR A 42 -1.36 0.58 5.62
C TYR A 42 -2.38 0.87 6.71
N VAL A 43 -3.13 1.97 6.55
CA VAL A 43 -4.25 2.34 7.42
C VAL A 43 -5.55 2.01 6.69
N SER A 44 -6.41 1.22 7.32
CA SER A 44 -7.71 0.86 6.77
C SER A 44 -8.69 2.03 6.79
N THR A 45 -9.48 2.19 5.74
CA THR A 45 -10.58 3.17 5.64
C THR A 45 -11.78 2.55 4.94
N SER A 46 -13.00 2.98 5.26
CA SER A 46 -14.20 2.58 4.53
C SER A 46 -14.39 3.36 3.22
N ASP A 47 -13.77 4.53 3.12
CA ASP A 47 -13.82 5.42 1.96
C ASP A 47 -12.42 5.99 1.68
N LEU A 48 -11.82 5.54 0.57
CA LEU A 48 -10.48 5.91 0.16
C LEU A 48 -10.43 7.38 -0.30
N GLU A 49 -11.41 7.82 -1.09
CA GLU A 49 -11.43 9.17 -1.65
C GLU A 49 -11.60 10.22 -0.54
N ALA A 50 -12.52 9.97 0.40
CA ALA A 50 -12.69 10.84 1.56
C ALA A 50 -11.43 10.88 2.44
N ALA A 51 -10.74 9.75 2.61
CA ALA A 51 -9.50 9.67 3.39
C ALA A 51 -8.34 10.41 2.71
N ILE A 52 -8.16 10.23 1.41
CA ILE A 52 -7.19 10.99 0.60
C ILE A 52 -7.48 12.49 0.72
N GLY A 53 -8.73 12.90 0.54
CA GLY A 53 -9.13 14.30 0.65
C GLY A 53 -8.85 14.90 2.03
N ARG A 54 -9.03 14.13 3.12
CA ARG A 54 -8.65 14.59 4.47
C ARG A 54 -7.15 14.76 4.62
N ALA A 55 -6.35 13.82 4.10
CA ALA A 55 -4.89 13.87 4.19
C ALA A 55 -4.33 15.06 3.39
N THR A 56 -4.78 15.25 2.15
CA THR A 56 -4.28 16.31 1.27
C THR A 56 -4.65 17.71 1.76
N ARG A 57 -5.88 17.90 2.30
CA ARG A 57 -6.26 19.17 2.95
C ARG A 57 -5.39 19.54 4.16
N LYS A 58 -4.70 18.58 4.76
CA LYS A 58 -3.78 18.78 5.89
C LYS A 58 -2.30 18.83 5.47
N GLY A 59 -2.01 18.95 4.17
CA GLY A 59 -0.66 19.09 3.64
C GLY A 59 0.00 17.79 3.20
N GLY A 60 -0.71 16.65 3.28
CA GLY A 60 -0.23 15.40 2.71
C GLY A 60 -0.24 15.40 1.17
N LYS A 61 0.53 14.50 0.56
CA LYS A 61 0.64 14.38 -0.90
C LYS A 61 0.40 12.94 -1.33
N VAL A 62 -0.33 12.76 -2.43
CA VAL A 62 -0.46 11.44 -3.06
C VAL A 62 0.80 11.15 -3.87
N MET A 63 1.44 10.03 -3.57
CA MET A 63 2.65 9.56 -4.24
C MET A 63 2.33 8.54 -5.34
N ASN A 64 1.36 7.68 -5.09
CA ASN A 64 0.89 6.67 -6.04
C ASN A 64 -0.56 6.27 -5.75
N GLY A 65 -1.30 5.91 -6.81
CA GLY A 65 -2.72 5.62 -6.74
C GLY A 65 -3.61 6.88 -6.72
N PRO A 66 -4.91 6.74 -6.40
CA PRO A 66 -5.57 5.51 -5.97
C PRO A 66 -5.60 4.43 -7.06
N MET A 67 -5.50 3.17 -6.67
CA MET A 67 -5.47 2.02 -7.60
C MET A 67 -6.13 0.78 -7.00
N ASP A 68 -6.73 -0.04 -7.86
CA ASP A 68 -7.29 -1.33 -7.48
C ASP A 68 -6.18 -2.36 -7.23
N VAL A 69 -6.36 -3.19 -6.22
CA VAL A 69 -5.48 -4.31 -5.85
C VAL A 69 -6.31 -5.51 -5.41
N PRO A 70 -5.74 -6.72 -5.39
CA PRO A 70 -6.39 -7.84 -4.71
C PRO A 70 -6.76 -7.46 -3.26
N GLY A 71 -8.05 -7.53 -2.92
CA GLY A 71 -8.55 -7.18 -1.58
C GLY A 71 -8.96 -5.72 -1.39
N GLY A 72 -9.04 -4.89 -2.45
CA GLY A 72 -9.67 -3.57 -2.39
C GLY A 72 -8.95 -2.49 -3.18
N ARG A 73 -8.92 -1.27 -2.66
CA ARG A 73 -8.26 -0.10 -3.27
C ARG A 73 -7.23 0.50 -2.34
N ILE A 74 -6.09 0.92 -2.88
CA ILE A 74 -5.03 1.55 -2.08
C ILE A 74 -4.58 2.89 -2.67
N ALA A 75 -4.02 3.75 -1.82
CA ALA A 75 -3.24 4.91 -2.23
C ALA A 75 -2.02 5.05 -1.31
N GLN A 76 -0.88 5.44 -1.86
CA GLN A 76 0.34 5.73 -1.10
C GLN A 76 0.53 7.23 -1.02
N LEU A 77 0.81 7.74 0.18
CA LEU A 77 0.87 9.17 0.48
C LEU A 77 2.10 9.49 1.33
N THR A 78 2.47 10.77 1.35
CA THR A 78 3.27 11.36 2.42
C THR A 78 2.42 12.31 3.26
N ASP A 79 2.73 12.45 4.55
CA ASP A 79 2.16 13.50 5.40
C ASP A 79 2.88 14.85 5.18
N ALA A 80 2.46 15.89 5.91
CA ALA A 80 3.04 17.22 5.82
C ALA A 80 4.52 17.28 6.30
N GLN A 81 4.96 16.28 7.06
CA GLN A 81 6.33 16.11 7.54
C GLN A 81 7.18 15.24 6.61
N GLY A 82 6.57 14.66 5.57
CA GLY A 82 7.23 13.81 4.58
C GLY A 82 7.23 12.32 4.92
N ALA A 83 6.56 11.87 5.99
CA ALA A 83 6.50 10.46 6.34
C ALA A 83 5.57 9.71 5.38
N ALA A 84 6.06 8.61 4.80
CA ALA A 84 5.29 7.78 3.86
C ALA A 84 4.36 6.80 4.58
N PHE A 85 3.13 6.71 4.10
CA PHE A 85 2.11 5.76 4.56
C PHE A 85 1.17 5.38 3.41
N ALA A 86 0.34 4.37 3.60
CA ALA A 86 -0.67 3.98 2.65
C ALA A 86 -2.07 3.94 3.29
N LEU A 87 -3.08 4.22 2.48
CA LEU A 87 -4.49 4.03 2.81
C LEU A 87 -4.99 2.80 2.08
N HIS A 88 -5.79 1.97 2.75
CA HIS A 88 -6.41 0.78 2.17
C HIS A 88 -7.91 0.79 2.43
N GLN A 89 -8.70 0.90 1.36
CA GLN A 89 -10.11 0.55 1.42
C GLN A 89 -10.24 -0.94 1.13
N VAL A 90 -10.46 -1.71 2.19
CA VAL A 90 -10.64 -3.15 2.11
C VAL A 90 -11.99 -3.42 1.44
N ALA A 91 -12.03 -4.35 0.49
CA ALA A 91 -13.30 -4.81 -0.06
C ALA A 91 -14.15 -5.40 1.08
N GLU A 92 -15.45 -5.08 1.11
CA GLU A 92 -16.36 -5.70 2.07
C GLU A 92 -16.31 -7.23 1.94
N LYS A 93 -16.37 -7.93 3.07
CA LYS A 93 -16.26 -9.39 3.15
C LYS A 93 -17.45 -10.10 2.51
#